data_AF-A0A368YBK1-F1
#
_entry.id   AF-A0A368YBK1-F1
#
_cell.length_a   1.000
_cell.length_b   1.000
_cell.length_c   1.000
_cell.angle_alpha   90.00
_cell.angle_beta   90.00
_cell.angle_gamma   90.00
#
_symmetry.space_group_name_H-M   'P 1'
#
loop_
_entity.id
_entity.type
_entity.pdbx_description
1 polymer ?
#
loop_
_entity_poly.entity_id
_entity_poly.type
_entity_poly.pdbx_seq_one_letter_code
_entity_poly.pdbx_strand_id
1 'polypeptide(L)'
;MRRKIGSFSSILFFIGLSSYLIALVFAIDIFMICGVIASGIGFILALFAEKGVSRKNGLIGNGVLIFITVVLPFLVRTLYWTGP
;
A
#
# COMPACT_ATOMS: atom_id res chain seq x y z
N MET A 1 2.23 -22.50 7.34
CA MET A 1 1.24 -21.53 6.79
C MET A 1 1.75 -20.09 6.81
N ARG A 2 2.38 -19.62 7.89
CA ARG A 2 2.87 -18.23 8.05
C ARG A 2 3.84 -17.76 6.96
N ARG A 3 4.71 -18.66 6.44
CA ARG A 3 5.56 -18.37 5.28
C ARG A 3 4.78 -18.05 3.99
N LYS A 4 3.67 -18.76 3.72
CA LYS A 4 2.80 -18.52 2.55
C LYS A 4 2.08 -17.17 2.66
N ILE A 5 1.68 -16.78 3.87
CA ILE A 5 1.06 -15.48 4.15
C ILE A 5 2.01 -14.32 3.81
N GLY A 6 3.30 -14.44 4.17
CA GLY A 6 4.31 -13.45 3.80
C GLY A 6 4.52 -13.30 2.29
N SER A 7 4.52 -14.42 1.56
CA SER A 7 4.55 -14.39 0.08
C SER A 7 3.31 -13.73 -0.50
N PHE A 8 2.12 -14.04 0.01
CA PHE A 8 0.87 -13.44 -0.46
C PHE A 8 0.81 -11.92 -0.21
N SER A 9 1.28 -11.47 0.96
CA SER A 9 1.45 -10.04 1.26
C SER A 9 2.39 -9.34 0.27
N SER A 10 3.47 -10.01 -0.14
CA SER A 10 4.40 -9.48 -1.14
C SER A 10 3.77 -9.37 -2.52
N ILE A 11 2.93 -10.35 -2.92
CA ILE A 11 2.15 -10.29 -4.16
C ILE A 11 1.17 -9.11 -4.14
N LEU A 12 0.44 -8.94 -3.03
CA LEU A 12 -0.46 -7.79 -2.86
C LEU A 12 0.26 -6.46 -2.92
N PHE A 13 1.51 -6.38 -2.43
CA PHE A 13 2.34 -5.19 -2.60
C PHE A 13 2.60 -4.88 -4.09
N PHE A 14 2.98 -5.87 -4.90
CA PHE A 14 3.21 -5.64 -6.33
C PHE A 14 1.92 -5.28 -7.08
N ILE A 15 0.78 -5.85 -6.70
CA ILE A 15 -0.53 -5.48 -7.23
C ILE A 15 -0.85 -4.03 -6.86
N GLY A 16 -0.70 -3.66 -5.59
CA GLY A 16 -0.91 -2.29 -5.11
C GLY A 16 0.00 -1.28 -5.82
N LEU A 17 1.27 -1.62 -6.01
CA LEU A 17 2.25 -0.80 -6.72
C LEU A 17 1.90 -0.62 -8.19
N SER A 18 1.54 -1.70 -8.87
CA SER A 18 1.13 -1.64 -10.28
C SER A 18 -0.13 -0.79 -10.44
N SER A 19 -1.11 -0.98 -9.55
CA SER A 19 -2.35 -0.19 -9.53
C SER A 19 -2.08 1.30 -9.29
N TYR A 20 -1.18 1.63 -8.36
CA TYR A 20 -0.75 3.01 -8.11
C TYR A 20 -0.07 3.64 -9.33
N LEU A 21 0.87 2.92 -9.97
CA LEU A 21 1.55 3.41 -11.17
C LEU A 21 0.58 3.62 -12.34
N ILE A 22 -0.37 2.72 -12.54
CA ILE A 22 -1.42 2.85 -13.56
C ILE A 22 -2.29 4.08 -13.26
N ALA A 23 -2.72 4.27 -12.01
CA ALA A 23 -3.50 5.44 -11.63
C ALA A 23 -2.76 6.74 -11.93
N LEU A 24 -1.46 6.78 -11.65
CA LEU A 24 -0.62 7.96 -11.86
C LEU A 24 -0.38 8.26 -13.35
N VAL A 25 -0.18 7.24 -14.18
CA VAL A 25 0.08 7.42 -15.63
C VAL A 25 -1.19 7.77 -16.40
N PHE A 26 -2.32 7.14 -16.06
CA PHE A 26 -3.57 7.29 -16.81
C PHE A 26 -4.59 8.24 -16.17
N ALA A 27 -4.27 8.82 -15.01
CA ALA A 27 -5.18 9.66 -14.22
C ALA A 27 -6.52 8.97 -13.93
N ILE A 28 -6.47 7.69 -13.57
CA ILE A 28 -7.66 6.87 -13.28
C ILE A 28 -7.76 6.61 -11.78
N ASP A 29 -8.65 7.34 -11.11
CA ASP A 29 -8.82 7.31 -9.65
C ASP A 29 -9.20 5.93 -9.11
N ILE A 30 -9.95 5.14 -9.88
CA ILE A 30 -10.39 3.82 -9.42
C ILE A 30 -9.21 2.87 -9.17
N PHE A 31 -8.12 3.00 -9.94
CA PHE A 31 -6.90 2.22 -9.71
C PHE A 31 -6.17 2.66 -8.43
N MET A 32 -6.28 3.92 -8.03
CA MET A 32 -5.69 4.38 -6.76
C MET A 32 -6.42 3.72 -5.58
N ILE A 33 -7.75 3.69 -5.60
CA ILE A 33 -8.57 3.05 -4.57
C ILE A 33 -8.27 1.54 -4.48
N CYS A 34 -8.25 0.85 -5.62
CA CYS A 34 -7.90 -0.58 -5.69
C CYS A 34 -6.50 -0.85 -5.12
N GLY A 35 -5.53 0.01 -5.44
CA GLY A 35 -4.16 -0.10 -4.94
C GLY A 35 -4.07 0.05 -3.42
N VAL A 36 -4.78 1.02 -2.86
CA VAL A 36 -4.86 1.24 -1.40
C VAL A 36 -5.48 0.04 -0.69
N ILE A 37 -6.58 -0.51 -1.22
CA ILE A 37 -7.24 -1.69 -0.62
C ILE A 37 -6.30 -2.90 -0.66
N ALA A 38 -5.66 -3.16 -1.81
CA ALA A 38 -4.70 -4.26 -1.95
C ALA A 38 -3.53 -4.12 -0.97
N SER A 39 -2.95 -2.92 -0.85
CA SER A 39 -1.88 -2.66 0.11
C SER A 39 -2.34 -2.71 1.56
N GLY A 40 -3.55 -2.26 1.88
CA GLY A 40 -4.14 -2.41 3.22
C GLY A 40 -4.24 -3.87 3.66
N ILE A 41 -4.80 -4.72 2.79
CA ILE A 41 -4.87 -6.17 3.04
C ILE A 41 -3.47 -6.77 3.12
N GLY A 42 -2.57 -6.40 2.21
CA GLY A 42 -1.19 -6.85 2.19
C GLY A 42 -0.43 -6.51 3.47
N PHE A 43 -0.64 -5.30 4.01
CA PHE A 43 -0.06 -4.85 5.26
C PHE A 43 -0.57 -5.66 6.45
N ILE A 44 -1.89 -5.85 6.56
CA ILE A 44 -2.51 -6.67 7.62
C ILE A 44 -1.96 -8.09 7.58
N LEU A 45 -1.87 -8.71 6.39
CA LEU A 45 -1.31 -10.06 6.24
C LEU A 45 0.17 -10.12 6.64
N ALA A 46 0.95 -9.07 6.38
CA ALA A 46 2.35 -9.01 6.79
C ALA A 46 2.53 -9.03 8.32
N LEU A 47 1.58 -8.48 9.09
CA LEU A 47 1.62 -8.50 10.56
C LEU A 47 1.58 -9.92 11.12
N PHE A 48 0.85 -10.82 10.45
CA PHE A 48 0.71 -12.24 10.84
C PHE A 48 1.74 -13.16 10.19
N ALA A 49 2.58 -12.63 9.30
CA ALA A 49 3.63 -13.40 8.64
C ALA A 49 4.76 -13.79 9.60
N GLU A 50 5.50 -14.83 9.21
CA GLU A 50 6.65 -15.32 9.95
C GLU A 50 7.77 -14.28 10.01
N LYS A 51 8.50 -14.19 11.12
CA LYS A 51 9.63 -13.26 11.24
C LYS A 51 10.67 -13.59 10.17
N GLY A 52 10.99 -12.62 9.32
CA GLY A 52 11.90 -12.81 8.20
C GLY A 52 11.78 -11.69 7.16
N VAL A 53 12.49 -11.86 6.05
CA VAL A 53 12.56 -10.86 4.97
C VAL A 53 11.19 -10.58 4.36
N SER A 54 10.38 -11.60 4.10
CA SER A 54 9.04 -11.42 3.51
C SER A 54 8.11 -10.59 4.40
N ARG A 55 8.17 -10.74 5.72
CA ARG A 55 7.39 -9.90 6.66
C ARG A 55 7.88 -8.46 6.64
N LYS A 56 9.20 -8.24 6.69
CA LYS A 56 9.78 -6.90 6.65
C LYS A 56 9.41 -6.18 5.34
N ASN A 57 9.56 -6.85 4.22
CA ASN A 57 9.24 -6.30 2.91
C ASN A 57 7.73 -6.04 2.76
N GLY A 58 6.89 -6.96 3.22
CA GLY A 58 5.44 -6.79 3.21
C GLY A 58 4.97 -5.61 4.08
N LEU A 59 5.56 -5.41 5.26
CA LEU A 59 5.23 -4.28 6.13
C LEU A 59 5.74 -2.95 5.58
N ILE A 60 7.01 -2.88 5.18
CA ILE A 60 7.61 -1.65 4.66
C ILE A 60 6.97 -1.27 3.33
N GLY A 61 6.89 -2.22 2.39
CA GLY A 61 6.35 -1.96 1.05
C GLY A 61 4.89 -1.50 1.10
N ASN A 62 4.00 -2.31 1.68
CA ASN A 62 2.59 -1.94 1.78
C ASN A 62 2.38 -0.69 2.66
N GLY A 63 3.16 -0.55 3.74
CA GLY A 63 3.08 0.60 4.64
C GLY A 63 3.48 1.91 3.96
N VAL A 64 4.57 1.92 3.19
CA VAL A 64 4.98 3.08 2.38
C VAL A 64 3.91 3.41 1.36
N LEU A 65 3.33 2.40 0.71
CA LEU A 65 2.29 2.62 -0.30
C LEU A 65 1.05 3.27 0.31
N ILE A 66 0.58 2.80 1.46
CA ILE A 66 -0.50 3.44 2.23
C ILE A 66 -0.10 4.86 2.66
N PHE A 67 1.13 5.05 3.11
CA PHE A 67 1.61 6.36 3.54
C PHE A 67 1.56 7.39 2.41
N ILE A 68 2.11 7.07 1.24
CA ILE A 68 2.15 8.03 0.11
C ILE A 68 0.77 8.25 -0.52
N THR A 69 -0.14 7.29 -0.45
CA THR A 69 -1.47 7.37 -1.09
C THR A 69 -2.56 7.94 -0.18
N VAL A 70 -2.42 7.81 1.14
CA VAL A 70 -3.45 8.22 2.10
C VAL A 70 -2.91 9.26 3.06
N VAL A 71 -1.82 8.94 3.77
CA VAL A 71 -1.32 9.79 4.87
C VAL A 71 -0.73 11.09 4.32
N LEU A 72 0.12 11.02 3.31
CA LEU A 72 0.79 12.18 2.74
C LEU A 72 -0.22 13.15 2.10
N PRO A 73 -1.18 12.73 1.24
CA PRO A 73 -2.20 13.63 0.70
C PRO A 73 -3.08 14.24 1.80
N PHE A 74 -3.42 13.47 2.84
CA PHE A 74 -4.15 13.99 3.98
C PHE A 74 -3.35 15.06 4.74
N LEU A 75 -2.07 14.85 4.99
CA LEU A 75 -1.17 15.84 5.62
C LEU A 75 -1.01 17.08 4.74
N VAL A 76 -0.84 16.92 3.43
CA VAL A 76 -0.76 18.04 2.49
C VAL A 76 -2.04 18.86 2.53
N ARG A 77 -3.20 18.19 2.48
CA ARG A 77 -4.51 18.83 2.54
C ARG A 77 -4.75 19.53 3.88
N THR A 78 -4.32 18.96 5.00
CA THR A 78 -4.61 19.52 6.34
C THR A 78 -3.64 20.62 6.76
N LEU A 79 -2.35 20.49 6.42
CA LEU A 79 -1.31 21.40 6.89
C LEU A 79 -0.99 22.53 5.91
N TYR A 80 -1.14 22.26 4.60
CA TYR A 80 -0.68 23.19 3.55
C TYR A 80 -1.81 23.73 2.68
N TRP A 81 -2.95 23.06 2.62
CA TRP A 81 -4.12 23.56 1.89
C TRP A 81 -5.06 24.31 2.85
N THR A 82 -4.95 25.64 2.86
CA THR A 82 -5.84 26.54 3.62
C THR A 82 -7.03 27.07 2.80
N GLY A 83 -7.16 26.64 1.54
CA GLY A 83 -8.27 27.03 0.67
C GLY A 83 -9.53 26.18 0.90
N PRO A 84 -10.72 26.67 0.47
CA PRO A 84 -11.95 25.88 0.50
C PRO A 84 -11.83 24.56 -0.28
#